data_AF-A0A418RIY1-F1
#
_entry.id   AF-A0A418RIY1-F1
#
_cell.length_a   1.000
_cell.length_b   1.000
_cell.length_c   1.000
_cell.angle_alpha   90.00
_cell.angle_beta   90.00
_cell.angle_gamma   90.00
#
_symmetry.space_group_name_H-M   'P 1'
#
loop_
_entity.id
_entity.type
_entity.pdbx_description
1 polymer ?
#
loop_
_entity_poly.entity_id
_entity_poly.type
_entity_poly.pdbx_seq_one_letter_code
_entity_poly.pdbx_strand_id
1 'polypeptide(L)'
;MNEMLIELYSYTEEQQNNVLLRLLPLVQINLNMMELASKGTGKSFIYTNLSRYVWLNSGGALTQAQLFMNLNTKEVGLVGKYDVLAVLAQT
;
A
#
# COMPACT_ATOMS: atom_id res chain seq x y z
N MET A 1 1.65 18.16 8.69
CA MET A 1 0.66 18.34 7.60
C MET A 1 1.03 19.51 6.68
N ASN A 2 1.50 20.66 7.21
CA ASN A 2 1.92 21.80 6.39
C ASN A 2 3.19 21.56 5.55
N GLU A 3 4.12 20.70 5.98
CA GLU A 3 5.36 20.44 5.23
C GLU A 3 5.14 19.59 3.96
N MET A 4 4.26 18.58 4.03
CA MET A 4 3.92 17.73 2.88
C MET A 4 3.25 18.52 1.75
N LEU A 5 2.42 19.51 2.09
CA LEU A 5 1.77 20.36 1.09
C LEU A 5 2.79 21.26 0.36
N ILE A 6 3.86 21.69 1.04
CA ILE A 6 4.92 22.51 0.45
C ILE A 6 5.79 21.68 -0.50
N GLU A 7 6.07 20.41 -0.18
CA GLU A 7 6.81 19.49 -1.06
C GLU A 7 6.01 19.08 -2.31
N LEU A 8 4.68 19.00 -2.24
CA LEU A 8 3.87 18.62 -3.42
C LEU A 8 3.95 19.66 -4.55
N TYR A 9 4.10 20.95 -4.23
CA TYR A 9 4.27 22.02 -5.24
C TYR A 9 5.64 22.01 -5.91
N SER A 10 6.64 21.31 -5.36
CA SER A 10 7.97 21.22 -5.97
C SER A 10 8.12 20.04 -6.94
N TYR A 11 7.13 19.14 -6.99
CA TYR A 11 7.10 18.02 -7.92
C TYR A 11 6.65 18.41 -9.33
N THR A 12 7.15 17.67 -10.32
CA THR A 12 6.61 17.74 -11.68
C THR A 12 5.18 17.21 -11.72
N GLU A 13 4.41 17.58 -12.76
CA GLU A 13 3.04 17.09 -12.94
C GLU A 13 2.98 15.54 -12.96
N GLU A 14 3.95 14.89 -13.59
CA GLU A 14 4.06 13.42 -13.60
C GLU A 14 4.26 12.85 -12.18
N GLN A 15 5.13 13.47 -11.38
CA GLN A 15 5.37 13.06 -10.00
C GLN A 15 4.13 13.27 -9.11
N GLN A 16 3.41 14.38 -9.31
CA GLN A 16 2.13 14.63 -8.63
C GLN A 16 1.09 13.57 -9.01
N ASN A 17 0.99 13.23 -10.30
CA ASN A 17 0.10 12.18 -10.77
C ASN A 17 0.47 10.82 -10.17
N ASN A 18 1.75 10.48 -10.07
CA ASN A 18 2.19 9.24 -9.44
C ASN A 18 1.80 9.15 -7.96
N VAL A 19 1.87 10.28 -7.24
CA VAL A 19 1.38 10.37 -5.85
C VAL A 19 -0.13 10.13 -5.78
N LEU A 20 -0.90 10.73 -6.69
CA LEU A 20 -2.36 10.54 -6.75
C LEU A 20 -2.75 9.11 -7.14
N LEU A 21 -2.01 8.47 -8.05
CA LEU A 21 -2.26 7.08 -8.48
C LEU A 21 -2.17 6.09 -7.31
N ARG A 22 -1.39 6.39 -6.25
CA ARG A 22 -1.34 5.55 -5.04
C ARG A 22 -2.65 5.52 -4.25
N LEU A 23 -3.58 6.43 -4.53
CA LEU A 23 -4.93 6.43 -3.95
C LEU A 23 -5.86 5.44 -4.65
N LEU A 24 -5.57 5.06 -5.90
CA LEU A 24 -6.46 4.21 -6.70
C LEU A 24 -6.86 2.90 -6.01
N PRO A 25 -5.98 2.15 -5.31
CA PRO A 25 -6.36 0.93 -4.60
C PRO A 25 -7.41 1.15 -3.52
N LEU A 26 -7.55 2.38 -3.00
CA LEU A 26 -8.52 2.73 -1.95
C LEU A 26 -9.89 3.11 -2.50
N VAL A 27 -9.97 3.46 -3.79
CA VAL A 27 -11.21 3.94 -4.43
C VAL A 27 -11.75 2.98 -5.49
N GLN A 28 -10.89 2.16 -6.10
CA GLN A 28 -11.29 1.20 -7.12
C GLN A 28 -11.33 -0.22 -6.56
N ILE A 29 -12.52 -0.82 -6.66
CA ILE A 29 -12.76 -2.18 -6.21
C ILE A 29 -12.02 -3.15 -7.14
N ASN A 30 -11.38 -4.19 -6.57
CA ASN A 30 -10.66 -5.24 -7.30
C ASN A 30 -9.51 -4.75 -8.18
N LEU A 31 -8.86 -3.64 -7.80
CA LEU A 31 -7.68 -3.13 -8.48
C LEU A 31 -6.39 -3.67 -7.85
N ASN A 32 -5.57 -4.32 -8.67
CA ASN A 32 -4.22 -4.72 -8.32
C ASN A 32 -3.21 -3.81 -9.03
N MET A 33 -2.29 -3.22 -8.27
CA MET A 33 -1.26 -2.32 -8.79
C MET A 33 0.12 -2.69 -8.26
N MET A 34 1.16 -2.35 -9.03
CA MET A 34 2.56 -2.50 -8.64
C MET A 34 3.30 -1.21 -8.99
N GLU A 35 4.06 -0.69 -8.02
CA GLU A 35 4.94 0.46 -8.21
C GLU A 35 6.38 0.05 -7.95
N LEU A 36 7.25 0.22 -8.94
CA LEU A 36 8.68 -0.05 -8.83
C LEU A 36 9.40 1.25 -8.51
N ALA A 37 10.04 1.33 -7.34
CA ALA A 37 10.98 2.41 -7.07
C ALA A 37 11.94 2.03 -5.91
N SER A 38 13.05 2.74 -5.79
CA SER A 38 14.13 2.46 -4.82
C SER A 38 13.67 2.51 -3.35
N LYS A 39 14.37 1.78 -2.48
CA LYS A 39 14.10 1.76 -1.04
C LYS A 39 14.28 3.15 -0.43
N GLY A 40 13.52 3.46 0.63
CA GLY A 40 13.69 4.69 1.43
C GLY A 40 13.00 5.95 0.88
N THR A 41 12.23 5.86 -0.20
CA THR A 41 11.56 7.01 -0.85
C THR A 41 10.14 7.29 -0.35
N GLY A 42 9.82 6.89 0.88
CA GLY A 42 8.54 7.24 1.52
C GLY A 42 7.27 6.66 0.88
N LYS A 43 7.35 5.63 0.03
CA LYS A 43 6.17 5.06 -0.67
C LYS A 43 5.07 4.55 0.27
N SER A 44 5.47 4.04 1.43
CA SER A 44 4.53 3.56 2.45
C SER A 44 3.73 4.67 3.10
N PHE A 45 4.15 5.94 2.98
CA PHE A 45 3.61 7.04 3.76
C PHE A 45 2.10 7.22 3.57
N ILE A 46 1.60 7.09 2.33
CA ILE A 46 0.16 7.21 2.05
C ILE A 46 -0.59 6.04 2.68
N TYR A 47 -0.11 4.82 2.50
CA TYR A 47 -0.74 3.60 3.03
C TYR A 47 -0.76 3.54 4.55
N THR A 48 0.25 4.10 5.24
CA THR A 48 0.28 4.12 6.72
C THR A 48 -0.60 5.20 7.34
N ASN A 49 -0.78 6.35 6.68
CA ASN A 49 -1.40 7.52 7.28
C ASN A 49 -2.86 7.75 6.86
N LEU A 50 -3.32 7.12 5.77
CA LEU A 50 -4.60 7.47 5.18
C LEU A 50 -5.78 6.65 5.73
N SER A 51 -5.60 5.36 6.01
CA SER A 51 -6.71 4.51 6.49
C SER A 51 -6.23 3.35 7.36
N ARG A 52 -7.05 2.99 8.37
CA ARG A 52 -6.81 1.83 9.25
C ARG A 52 -7.20 0.51 8.61
N TYR A 53 -7.92 0.54 7.48
CA TYR A 53 -8.30 -0.66 6.71
C TYR A 53 -7.25 -1.05 5.68
N VAL A 54 -6.12 -0.34 5.64
CA VAL A 54 -4.94 -0.70 4.86
C VAL A 54 -4.00 -1.50 5.72
N TRP A 55 -3.61 -2.67 5.25
CA TRP A 55 -2.54 -3.43 5.85
C TRP A 55 -1.28 -3.29 5.01
N LEU A 56 -0.18 -2.87 5.65
CA LEU A 56 1.11 -2.66 5.00
C LEU A 56 2.15 -3.66 5.53
N ASN A 57 2.83 -4.34 4.61
CA ASN A 57 4.04 -5.10 4.90
C ASN A 57 5.26 -4.44 4.28
N SER A 58 6.27 -4.15 5.10
CA SER A 58 7.46 -3.43 4.65
C SER A 58 8.58 -4.33 4.07
N GLY A 59 8.41 -5.65 3.95
CA GLY A 59 9.44 -6.48 3.31
C GLY A 59 9.50 -7.96 3.69
N GLY A 60 8.43 -8.54 4.24
CA GLY A 60 8.36 -9.98 4.47
C GLY A 60 7.68 -10.71 3.32
N ALA A 61 8.19 -11.89 2.93
CA ALA A 61 7.46 -12.80 2.06
C ALA A 61 6.15 -13.23 2.76
N LEU A 62 5.02 -13.08 2.08
CA LEU A 62 3.73 -13.55 2.57
C LEU A 62 3.48 -14.97 2.10
N THR A 63 3.09 -15.84 3.03
CA THR A 63 2.64 -17.19 2.70
C THR A 63 1.18 -17.17 2.26
N GLN A 64 0.78 -18.19 1.48
CA GLN A 64 -0.62 -18.35 1.07
C GLN A 64 -1.57 -18.43 2.27
N ALA A 65 -1.16 -19.11 3.35
CA ALA A 65 -1.96 -19.24 4.57
C ALA A 65 -2.12 -17.93 5.36
N GLN A 66 -1.29 -16.91 5.10
CA GLN A 66 -1.46 -15.58 5.67
C GLN A 66 -2.41 -14.73 4.82
N LEU A 67 -2.35 -14.86 3.49
CA LEU A 67 -3.23 -14.12 2.57
C LEU A 67 -4.66 -14.66 2.63
N PHE A 68 -4.79 -15.99 2.66
CA PHE A 68 -6.06 -16.72 2.62
C PHE A 68 -6.33 -17.43 3.95
N MET A 69 -7.41 -18.20 4.02
CA MET A 69 -7.77 -18.91 5.24
C MET A 69 -6.68 -19.93 5.64
N ASN A 70 -6.28 -19.89 6.91
CA ASN A 70 -5.43 -20.91 7.48
C ASN A 70 -6.28 -22.16 7.76
N LEU A 71 -5.98 -23.28 7.10
CA LEU A 71 -6.78 -24.50 7.21
C LEU A 71 -6.65 -25.22 8.56
N ASN A 72 -5.55 -24.97 9.28
CA ASN A 72 -5.27 -25.57 10.59
C ASN A 72 -5.99 -24.80 11.71
N THR A 73 -5.90 -23.47 11.72
CA THR A 73 -6.52 -22.62 12.76
C THR A 73 -7.93 -22.15 12.41
N LYS A 74 -8.36 -22.33 11.15
CA LYS A 74 -9.60 -21.78 10.56
C LYS A 74 -9.69 -20.25 10.56
N GLU A 75 -8.58 -19.56 10.82
CA GLU A 75 -8.55 -18.10 10.81
C GLU A 75 -8.62 -17.54 9.39
N VAL A 76 -9.40 -16.46 9.23
CA VAL A 76 -9.48 -15.71 7.97
C VAL A 76 -8.15 -15.00 7.69
N GLY A 77 -7.68 -15.09 6.44
CA GLY A 77 -6.47 -14.44 5.98
C GLY A 77 -6.62 -12.92 5.79
N LEU A 78 -5.52 -12.27 5.45
CA LEU A 78 -5.44 -10.82 5.29
C LEU A 78 -6.43 -10.27 4.25
N VAL A 79 -6.68 -11.00 3.16
CA VAL A 79 -7.61 -10.57 2.09
C VAL A 79 -9.04 -10.45 2.60
N GLY A 80 -9.43 -11.22 3.63
CA GLY A 80 -10.77 -11.13 4.23
C GLY A 80 -10.87 -10.17 5.41
N LYS A 81 -9.76 -9.52 5.80
CA LYS A 81 -9.67 -8.65 7.00
C LYS A 81 -9.48 -7.18 6.67
N TYR A 82 -8.92 -6.87 5.50
CA TYR A 82 -8.52 -5.52 5.10
C TYR A 82 -9.01 -5.21 3.70
N ASP A 83 -9.33 -3.94 3.46
CA ASP A 83 -9.81 -3.46 2.17
C ASP A 83 -8.66 -3.36 1.15
N VAL A 84 -7.47 -3.01 1.64
CA VAL A 84 -6.26 -2.88 0.81
C VAL A 84 -5.08 -3.57 1.47
N LEU A 85 -4.38 -4.37 0.67
CA LEU A 85 -3.11 -4.99 1.04
C LEU A 85 -1.99 -4.33 0.26
N ALA A 86 -1.11 -3.61 0.95
CA ALA A 86 0.08 -3.01 0.38
C ALA A 86 1.32 -3.82 0.80
N VAL A 87 2.09 -4.29 -0.18
CA VAL A 87 3.32 -5.03 0.06
C VAL A 87 4.47 -4.29 -0.61
N LEU A 88 5.46 -3.91 0.20
CA LEU A 88 6.69 -3.34 -0.32
C LEU A 88 7.63 -4.47 -0.72
N ALA A 89 7.77 -4.69 -2.02
CA ALA A 89 8.79 -5.55 -2.56
C ALA A 89 10.16 -4.90 -2.36
N GLN A 90 10.98 -5.51 -1.51
CA GLN A 90 12.38 -5.14 -1.35
C GLN A 90 13.22 -6.03 -2.28
N THR A 91 13.73 -5.48 -3.38
CA THR A 91 14.84 -6.09 -4.14
C THR A 91 16.14 -6.00 -3.37
#